data_AF-A0A955YZR3-F1
#
_entry.id   AF-A0A955YZR3-F1
#
_cell.length_a   1.000
_cell.length_b   1.000
_cell.length_c   1.000
_cell.angle_alpha   90.00
_cell.angle_beta   90.00
_cell.angle_gamma   90.00
#
_symmetry.space_group_name_H-M   'P 1'
#
loop_
_entity.id
_entity.type
_entity.pdbx_description
1 polymer ?
#
loop_
_entity_poly.entity_id
_entity_poly.type
_entity_poly.pdbx_seq_one_letter_code
_entity_poly.pdbx_strand_id
1 'polypeptide(L)'
;MTVSLTNTSGRCLVFVLAHEAYCQALGECRCEVEQGRCARRTAKSLTLASGLTSPALDDAVLTIPEVVRAVTRGDLSVKRHVPERPLPAVVATKAPTTTSLAEVIRPDV
;
A
#
# COMPACT_ATOMS: atom_id res chain seq x y z
N MET A 1 0.74 -3.65 -0.49
CA MET A 1 0.18 -2.37 0.00
C MET A 1 1.33 -1.55 0.57
N THR A 2 1.14 -0.25 0.85
CA THR A 2 2.20 0.56 1.48
C THR A 2 1.86 0.96 2.91
N VAL A 3 2.90 1.22 3.70
CA VAL A 3 2.82 1.60 5.10
C VAL A 3 3.76 2.77 5.39
N SER A 4 3.40 3.60 6.35
CA SER A 4 4.29 4.60 6.94
C SER A 4 4.57 4.21 8.38
N LEU A 5 5.85 4.30 8.77
CA LEU A 5 6.31 4.03 10.12
C LEU A 5 6.72 5.33 10.78
N THR A 6 6.13 5.65 11.93
CA THR A 6 6.50 6.83 12.72
C THR A 6 7.31 6.39 13.93
N ASN A 7 8.50 6.96 14.09
CA ASN A 7 9.36 6.66 15.24
C ASN A 7 8.92 7.46 16.47
N THR A 8 8.45 6.73 17.49
CA THR A 8 7.95 7.27 18.76
C THR A 8 8.89 7.00 19.94
N SER A 9 10.02 6.33 19.70
CA SER A 9 10.94 5.84 20.74
C SER A 9 11.79 6.91 21.45
N GLY A 10 11.84 8.13 20.93
CA GLY A 10 12.75 9.17 21.43
C GLY A 10 14.22 9.00 20.99
N ARG A 11 14.53 7.97 20.18
CA ARG A 11 15.90 7.63 19.75
C ARG A 11 15.95 7.44 18.23
N CYS A 12 17.15 7.43 17.65
CA CYS A 12 17.32 7.01 16.26
C CYS A 12 17.21 5.49 16.16
N LEU A 13 16.38 5.00 15.24
CA LEU A 13 16.21 3.57 14.97
C LEU A 13 16.79 3.24 13.59
N VAL A 14 17.50 2.12 13.50
CA VAL A 14 18.07 1.61 12.25
C VAL A 14 17.66 0.15 12.11
N PHE A 15 17.07 -0.19 10.97
CA PHE A 15 16.65 -1.54 10.65
C PHE A 15 17.33 -2.01 9.37
N VAL A 16 17.88 -3.22 9.39
CA VAL A 16 18.38 -3.87 8.17
C VAL A 16 17.20 -4.55 7.46
N LEU A 17 16.98 -4.20 6.20
CA LEU A 17 15.98 -4.83 5.34
C LEU A 17 16.55 -6.14 4.77
N ALA A 18 16.75 -7.11 5.67
CA ALA A 18 17.43 -8.37 5.38
C ALA A 18 16.77 -9.11 4.20
N HIS A 19 17.58 -9.73 3.34
CA HIS A 19 17.12 -10.33 2.10
C HIS A 19 16.08 -11.43 2.35
N GLU A 20 16.39 -12.32 3.29
CA GLU A 20 15.58 -13.46 3.69
C GLU A 20 14.24 -13.09 4.33
N ALA A 21 14.09 -11.87 4.86
CA ALA A 21 12.82 -11.40 5.39
C ALA A 21 12.13 -10.47 4.39
N TYR A 22 12.76 -9.34 4.07
CA TYR A 22 12.15 -8.28 3.28
C TYR A 22 11.96 -8.65 1.81
N CYS A 23 13.02 -9.09 1.13
CA CYS A 23 12.93 -9.38 -0.31
C CYS A 23 12.08 -10.63 -0.58
N GLN A 24 12.15 -11.63 0.30
CA GLN A 24 11.29 -12.81 0.19
C GLN A 24 9.81 -12.45 0.40
N ALA A 25 9.49 -11.63 1.40
CA ALA A 25 8.12 -11.17 1.63
C ALA A 25 7.59 -10.28 0.50
N LEU A 26 8.46 -9.44 -0.08
CA LEU A 26 8.12 -8.59 -1.21
C LEU A 26 7.94 -9.39 -2.52
N GLY A 27 8.58 -10.56 -2.64
CA GLY A 27 8.63 -11.35 -3.87
C GLY A 27 9.59 -10.78 -4.93
N GLU A 28 10.31 -9.71 -4.60
CA GLU A 28 11.25 -9.01 -5.48
C GLU A 28 12.55 -8.68 -4.72
N CYS A 29 13.70 -8.94 -5.34
CA CYS A 29 14.99 -8.61 -4.73
C CYS A 29 15.28 -7.10 -4.86
N ARG A 30 15.39 -6.42 -3.72
CA ARG A 30 15.75 -4.99 -3.63
C ARG A 30 17.16 -4.74 -3.08
N CYS A 31 17.96 -5.80 -2.90
CA CYS A 31 19.35 -5.71 -2.51
C CYS A 31 20.19 -5.07 -3.61
N GLU A 32 21.24 -4.36 -3.23
CA GLU A 32 22.32 -4.02 -4.16
C GLU A 32 23.14 -5.27 -4.43
N VAL A 33 23.48 -5.51 -5.70
CA VAL A 33 24.23 -6.70 -6.11
C VAL A 33 25.52 -6.24 -6.77
N GLU A 34 26.63 -6.46 -6.08
CA GLU A 34 27.96 -6.24 -6.65
C GLU A 34 28.30 -7.43 -7.55
N GLN A 35 28.49 -7.14 -8.85
CA GLN A 35 28.84 -8.14 -9.85
C GLN A 35 30.34 -8.46 -9.79
N GLY A 36 30.72 -9.73 -9.93
CA GLY A 36 32.11 -10.17 -9.89
C GLY A 36 32.24 -11.69 -9.73
N ARG A 37 33.48 -12.17 -9.53
CA ARG A 37 33.76 -13.61 -9.32
C ARG A 37 33.00 -14.20 -8.13
N CYS A 38 32.75 -13.39 -7.11
CA CYS A 38 31.85 -13.71 -6.00
C CYS A 38 30.77 -12.63 -5.92
N ALA A 39 29.58 -12.90 -6.46
CA ALA A 39 28.47 -11.98 -6.37
C ALA A 39 28.09 -11.76 -4.89
N ARG A 40 28.13 -10.51 -4.42
CA ARG A 40 27.75 -10.15 -3.05
C ARG A 40 26.46 -9.35 -3.08
N ARG A 41 25.53 -9.73 -2.20
CA ARG A 41 24.30 -8.97 -1.96
C ARG A 41 24.48 -8.10 -0.73
N THR A 42 24.14 -6.82 -0.88
CA THR A 42 24.10 -5.85 0.22
C THR A 42 22.64 -5.47 0.46
N ALA A 43 22.16 -5.77 1.68
CA ALA A 43 20.82 -5.39 2.10
C ALA A 43 20.72 -3.87 2.29
N LYS A 44 19.55 -3.30 1.97
CA LYS A 44 19.26 -1.91 2.29
C LYS A 44 18.96 -1.75 3.77
N SER A 45 19.08 -0.53 4.27
CA SER A 45 18.69 -0.17 5.63
C SER A 45 17.65 0.94 5.64
N LEU A 46 16.83 0.95 6.68
CA LEU A 46 15.90 2.01 7.01
C LEU A 46 16.39 2.69 8.28
N THR A 47 16.70 3.98 8.18
CA THR A 47 17.05 4.82 9.32
C THR A 47 15.94 5.82 9.59
N LEU A 48 15.42 5.83 10.81
CA LEU A 48 14.38 6.75 11.25
C LEU A 48 14.85 7.52 12.47
N ALA A 49 15.04 8.84 12.31
CA ALA A 49 15.27 9.72 13.45
C ALA A 49 14.00 9.81 14.33
N SER A 50 14.20 10.17 15.59
CA SER A 50 13.09 10.30 16.54
C SER A 50 12.05 11.31 16.06
N GLY A 51 10.76 10.95 16.17
CA GLY A 51 9.63 11.80 15.78
C GLY A 51 9.39 11.87 14.27
N LEU A 52 10.25 11.30 13.43
CA LEU A 52 10.06 11.29 11.99
C LEU A 52 9.19 10.12 11.54
N THR A 53 8.47 10.38 10.45
CA THR A 53 7.69 9.36 9.74
C THR A 53 8.40 8.98 8.45
N SER A 54 8.51 7.68 8.20
CA SER A 54 9.06 7.16 6.96
C SER A 54 8.19 7.56 5.77
N PRO A 55 8.78 7.67 4.56
CA PRO A 55 7.99 7.67 3.34
C PRO A 55 7.16 6.38 3.22
N ALA A 56 6.28 6.31 2.22
CA ALA A 56 5.53 5.09 1.95
C ALA A 56 6.50 3.93 1.64
N LEU A 57 6.54 2.95 2.54
CA LEU A 57 7.31 1.72 2.44
C LEU A 57 6.39 0.57 2.04
N ASP A 58 6.93 -0.48 1.42
CA ASP A 58 6.16 -1.70 1.19
C ASP A 58 5.78 -2.37 2.52
N ASP A 59 4.59 -2.95 2.58
CA ASP A 59 4.09 -3.68 3.75
C ASP A 59 5.02 -4.85 4.17
N ALA A 60 5.83 -5.37 3.26
CA ALA A 60 6.88 -6.35 3.52
C ALA A 60 7.85 -5.93 4.65
N VAL A 61 8.03 -4.63 4.92
CA VAL A 61 8.84 -4.15 6.07
C VAL A 61 8.30 -4.68 7.41
N LEU A 62 7.00 -4.94 7.51
CA LEU A 62 6.36 -5.49 8.71
C LEU A 62 6.62 -6.99 8.93
N THR A 63 7.32 -7.67 8.02
CA THR A 63 7.77 -9.06 8.22
C THR A 63 9.13 -9.14 8.91
N ILE A 64 9.85 -8.03 8.98
CA ILE A 64 11.17 -7.97 9.59
C ILE A 64 11.02 -8.10 11.12
N PRO A 65 11.63 -9.11 11.77
CA PRO A 65 11.43 -9.34 13.20
C PRO A 65 11.75 -8.14 14.09
N GLU A 66 12.76 -7.36 13.71
CA GLU A 66 13.15 -6.16 14.46
C GLU A 66 12.10 -5.06 14.40
N VAL A 67 11.49 -4.86 13.23
CA VAL A 67 10.39 -3.92 13.03
C VAL A 67 9.17 -4.38 13.82
N VAL A 68 8.81 -5.68 13.74
CA VAL A 68 7.70 -6.23 14.52
C VAL A 68 7.89 -6.02 16.01
N ARG A 69 9.10 -6.26 16.53
CA ARG A 69 9.42 -6.01 17.94
C ARG A 69 9.28 -4.54 18.30
N ALA A 70 9.79 -3.63 17.47
CA ALA A 70 9.69 -2.19 17.71
C ALA A 70 8.23 -1.70 17.70
N VAL A 71 7.40 -2.20 16.79
CA VAL A 71 5.96 -1.92 16.76
C VAL A 71 5.28 -2.45 18.03
N THR A 72 5.56 -3.70 18.40
CA THR A 72 4.97 -4.34 19.59
C THR A 72 5.34 -3.60 20.88
N ARG A 73 6.56 -3.04 20.95
CA ARG A 73 7.04 -2.23 22.09
C ARG A 73 6.47 -0.81 22.12
N GLY A 74 5.86 -0.34 21.03
CA GLY A 74 5.41 1.04 20.89
C GLY A 74 6.51 2.03 20.49
N ASP A 75 7.67 1.53 20.06
CA ASP A 75 8.77 2.34 19.51
C ASP A 75 8.47 2.83 18.08
N LEU A 76 7.58 2.12 17.38
CA LEU A 76 7.09 2.45 16.06
C LEU A 76 5.56 2.45 16.02
N SER A 77 4.98 3.51 15.47
CA SER A 77 3.56 3.57 15.07
C SER A 77 3.43 3.27 13.58
N VAL A 78 2.39 2.50 13.19
CA VAL A 78 2.18 2.04 11.81
C VAL A 78 0.91 2.65 11.25
N LYS A 79 1.01 3.30 10.09
CA LYS A 79 -0.14 3.73 9.29
C LYS A 79 -0.15 2.97 7.97
N ARG A 80 -1.19 2.18 7.72
CA ARG A 80 -1.36 1.44 6.45
C ARG A 80 -2.12 2.30 5.43
N HIS A 81 -1.61 2.35 4.21
CA HIS A 81 -2.29 2.99 3.07
C HIS A 81 -2.92 1.89 2.23
N VAL A 82 -4.25 1.82 2.26
CA VAL A 82 -5.02 0.97 1.35
C VAL A 82 -5.28 1.80 0.10
N PRO A 83 -4.87 1.35 -1.10
CA PRO A 83 -5.29 2.03 -2.32
C PRO A 83 -6.81 1.99 -2.37
N GLU A 84 -7.42 3.18 -2.38
CA GLU A 84 -8.87 3.35 -2.44
C GLU A 84 -9.38 2.60 -3.68
N ARG A 85 -10.20 1.58 -3.46
CA ARG A 85 -10.92 0.94 -4.57
C ARG A 85 -11.82 2.02 -5.15
N PRO A 86 -11.74 2.36 -6.46
CA PRO A 86 -12.69 3.30 -7.03
C PRO A 86 -14.08 2.73 -6.79
N LEU A 87 -14.90 3.46 -6.02
CA LEU A 87 -16.29 3.12 -5.80
C LEU A 87 -16.93 2.96 -7.20
N PRO A 88 -17.63 1.85 -7.48
CA PRO A 88 -18.28 1.70 -8.78
C PRO A 88 -19.24 2.88 -8.93
N ALA A 89 -19.02 3.69 -9.96
CA ALA A 89 -19.93 4.77 -10.32
C ALA A 89 -21.32 4.17 -10.41
N VAL A 90 -22.22 4.59 -9.52
CA VAL A 90 -23.63 4.24 -9.59
C VAL A 90 -24.12 4.77 -10.92
N VAL A 91 -24.30 3.87 -11.89
CA VAL A 91 -24.94 4.16 -13.16
C VAL A 91 -26.34 4.65 -12.80
N ALA A 92 -26.55 5.95 -12.89
CA ALA A 92 -27.87 6.53 -12.80
C ALA A 92 -28.69 5.99 -13.97
N THR A 93 -29.47 4.95 -13.71
CA THR A 93 -30.54 4.51 -14.60
C THR A 93 -31.49 5.69 -14.78
N LYS A 94 -31.43 6.33 -15.95
CA LYS A 94 -32.49 7.24 -16.39
C LYS A 94 -33.80 6.45 -16.41
N ALA A 95 -34.78 6.95 -15.65
CA ALA A 95 -36.14 6.44 -15.65
C ALA A 95 -36.73 6.44 -17.09
N PRO A 96 -37.62 5.50 -17.44
CA PRO A 96 -38.28 5.52 -18.74
C PRO A 96 -39.24 6.71 -18.77
N THR A 97 -38.99 7.65 -19.68
CA THR A 97 -39.94 8.70 -20.03
C THR A 97 -41.14 8.05 -20.72
N THR A 98 -42.28 8.01 -20.03
CA THR A 98 -43.60 7.89 -20.65
C THR A 98 -43.81 9.03 -21.63
N THR A 99 -43.99 8.70 -22.91
CA THR A 99 -44.63 9.61 -23.88
C THR A 99 -45.92 8.94 -24.33
N SER A 100 -47.02 9.46 -23.79
CA SER A 100 -48.39 9.27 -24.26
C SER A 100 -48.77 10.45 -25.17
N LEU A 101 -49.76 10.21 -26.05
CA LEU A 101 -50.44 11.11 -27.03
C LEU A 101 -49.76 11.19 -28.40
N ALA A 102 -50.41 11.04 -29.56
CA ALA A 102 -51.83 11.13 -29.95
C ALA A 102 -52.04 10.29 -31.25
N GLU A 103 -53.10 9.50 -31.38
CA GLU A 103 -54.40 9.84 -32.01
C GLU A 103 -54.39 9.84 -33.55
N VAL A 104 -54.93 8.78 -34.16
CA VAL A 104 -55.47 8.78 -35.54
C VAL A 104 -56.91 8.24 -35.52
N ILE A 105 -57.82 9.20 -35.42
CA ILE A 105 -59.20 9.32 -35.91
C ILE A 105 -59.75 8.15 -36.78
N ARG A 106 -60.68 7.36 -36.17
CA ARG A 106 -62.03 6.79 -36.54
C ARG A 106 -62.48 6.61 -38.03
N PRO A 107 -63.68 6.02 -38.30
CA PRO A 107 -64.11 4.61 -38.22
C PRO A 107 -64.67 4.06 -39.58
N ASP A 108 -64.97 2.77 -39.60
CA ASP A 108 -65.56 1.95 -40.68
C ASP A 108 -66.90 2.49 -41.27
N VAL A 109 -67.01 2.54 -42.61
CA VAL A 109 -68.22 2.30 -43.44
C VAL A 109 -67.78 1.64 -44.74
#